data_AF-A0A919GY66-F1
#
_entry.id   AF-A0A919GY66-F1
#
_cell.length_a   1.000
_cell.length_b   1.000
_cell.length_c   1.000
_cell.angle_alpha   90.00
_cell.angle_beta   90.00
_cell.angle_gamma   90.00
#
_symmetry.space_group_name_H-M   'P 1'
#
loop_
_entity.id
_entity.type
_entity.pdbx_description
1 polymer ?
#
loop_
_entity_poly.entity_id
_entity_poly.type
_entity_poly.pdbx_seq_one_letter_code
_entity_poly.pdbx_strand_id
1 'polypeptide(L)' 'MVTPQPALKPVARPSYHAPSRKPAEHHISPVTFTLLTAAPAVLAIVALRPR' A
#
# COMPACT_ATOMS: atom_id res chain seq x y z
N MET A 1 -18.49 2.83 -56.39
CA MET A 1 -18.10 1.45 -55.99
C MET A 1 -18.26 1.37 -54.48
N VAL A 2 -19.09 0.45 -53.98
CA VAL A 2 -19.33 0.27 -52.54
C VAL A 2 -18.46 -0.87 -52.05
N THR A 3 -17.54 -0.59 -51.13
CA THR A 3 -16.69 -1.60 -50.51
C THR A 3 -17.47 -2.25 -49.37
N PRO A 4 -17.68 -3.58 -49.36
CA PRO A 4 -18.41 -4.22 -48.27
C PRO A 4 -17.56 -4.16 -47.00
N GLN A 5 -18.15 -3.65 -45.91
CA GLN A 5 -17.50 -3.60 -44.61
C GLN A 5 -17.42 -5.02 -44.02
N PRO A 6 -16.23 -5.51 -43.64
CA PRO A 6 -16.09 -6.85 -43.10
C PRO A 6 -16.79 -6.97 -41.74
N ALA A 7 -17.51 -8.08 -41.55
CA ALA A 7 -18.21 -8.36 -40.30
C ALA A 7 -17.20 -8.63 -39.17
N LEU A 8 -17.33 -7.90 -38.06
CA LEU A 8 -16.48 -8.08 -36.89
C LEU A 8 -16.88 -9.36 -36.16
N LYS A 9 -16.01 -10.38 -36.19
CA LYS A 9 -16.20 -11.62 -35.44
C LYS A 9 -15.81 -11.37 -33.97
N PRO A 10 -16.68 -11.65 -32.99
CA PRO A 10 -16.32 -11.55 -31.57
C PRO A 10 -15.18 -12.53 -31.27
N VAL A 11 -14.05 -12.00 -30.79
CA VAL A 11 -12.92 -12.82 -30.33
C VAL A 11 -12.98 -12.94 -28.82
N ALA A 12 -12.81 -14.15 -28.30
CA ALA A 12 -12.70 -14.38 -26.87
C ALA A 12 -11.44 -13.65 -26.36
N ARG A 13 -11.63 -12.76 -25.39
CA ARG A 13 -10.52 -12.06 -24.73
C ARG A 13 -10.24 -12.70 -23.38
N PRO A 14 -8.96 -12.87 -22.98
CA PRO A 14 -8.65 -13.26 -21.62
C PRO A 14 -9.20 -12.24 -20.62
N SER A 15 -9.85 -12.74 -19.58
CA SER A 15 -10.29 -11.92 -18.45
C SER A 15 -9.10 -11.66 -17.55
N TYR A 16 -8.40 -10.55 -17.76
CA TYR A 16 -7.35 -10.12 -16.84
C TYR A 16 -8.01 -9.49 -15.61
N HIS A 17 -7.70 -10.04 -14.44
CA HIS A 17 -8.14 -9.47 -13.17
C HIS A 17 -7.19 -8.37 -12.73
N ALA A 18 -7.75 -7.27 -12.21
CA ALA A 18 -6.98 -6.24 -11.55
C ALA A 18 -6.26 -6.84 -10.32
N PRO A 19 -5.04 -6.39 -9.99
CA PRO A 19 -4.34 -6.87 -8.81
C PRO A 19 -5.18 -6.58 -7.56
N SER A 20 -5.39 -7.60 -6.74
CA SER A 20 -6.01 -7.45 -5.42
C SER A 20 -5.13 -6.53 -4.57
N ARG A 21 -5.71 -5.42 -4.07
CA ARG A 21 -5.02 -4.53 -3.13
C ARG A 21 -4.80 -5.31 -1.83
N LYS A 22 -3.57 -5.78 -1.61
CA LYS A 22 -3.17 -6.34 -0.31
C LYS A 22 -3.45 -5.29 0.78
N PRO A 23 -4.01 -5.67 1.94
CA PRO A 23 -4.02 -4.80 3.11
C PRO A 23 -2.57 -4.37 3.38
N ALA A 24 -2.35 -3.08 3.60
CA ALA A 24 -1.01 -2.58 3.89
C ALA A 24 -0.57 -3.21 5.23
N GLU A 25 0.31 -4.20 5.21
CA GLU A 25 0.80 -4.94 6.39
C GLU A 25 1.38 -4.04 7.51
N HIS A 26 1.55 -2.74 7.24
CA HIS A 26 2.11 -1.76 8.15
C HIS A 26 0.98 -0.94 8.78
N HIS A 27 0.11 -1.60 9.55
CA HIS A 27 -0.96 -0.97 10.34
C HIS A 27 -0.43 -0.20 11.56
N ILE A 28 0.88 -0.16 11.78
CA ILE A 28 1.45 0.67 12.84
C ILE A 28 1.39 2.11 12.37
N SER A 29 0.50 2.89 13.00
CA SER A 29 0.44 4.33 12.80
C SER A 29 1.86 4.91 12.93
N PRO A 30 2.29 5.83 12.04
CA PRO A 30 3.58 6.51 12.16
C PRO A 30 3.84 7.07 13.57
N VAL A 31 2.77 7.48 14.27
CA VAL A 31 2.82 7.95 15.66
C VAL A 31 3.20 6.82 16.62
N THR A 32 2.59 5.64 16.49
CA THR A 32 2.90 4.48 17.34
C THR A 32 4.34 4.01 17.14
N PHE A 33 4.82 3.99 15.90
CA PHE A 33 6.22 3.67 15.60
C PHE A 33 7.20 4.66 16.26
N THR A 34 6.89 5.96 16.14
CA THR A 34 7.70 7.03 16.74
C THR A 34 7.69 6.93 18.26
N LEU A 35 6.54 6.65 18.88
CA LEU A 35 6.43 6.47 20.33
C LEU A 35 7.23 5.26 20.83
N LEU A 36 7.12 4.10 20.16
CA LEU A 36 7.89 2.90 20.52
C LEU A 36 9.40 3.16 20.46
N THR A 37 9.85 4.00 19.52
CA THR A 37 11.26 4.31 19.33
C THR A 37 11.75 5.41 20.29
N ALA A 38 10.98 6.50 20.43
CA ALA A 38 11.40 7.70 21.15
C ALA A 38 11.16 7.60 22.67
N ALA A 39 10.13 6.88 23.12
CA ALA A 39 9.80 6.80 24.54
C ALA A 39 10.95 6.22 25.40
N PRO A 40 11.62 5.12 25.02
CA PRO A 40 12.75 4.59 25.79
C PRO A 40 13.92 5.57 25.88
N ALA A 41 14.21 6.30 24.78
CA ALA A 41 15.28 7.27 24.73
C ALA A 41 15.02 8.45 25.68
N VAL A 42 13.79 8.99 25.68
CA VAL A 42 13.40 10.07 26.59
C VAL A 42 13.47 9.62 28.04
N LEU A 43 12.97 8.42 28.35
CA LEU A 43 13.04 7.86 29.72
C LEU A 43 14.49 7.69 30.19
N ALA A 44 15.39 7.22 29.33
CA ALA A 44 16.81 7.11 29.65
C ALA A 44 17.41 8.48 29.98
N ILE A 45 17.21 9.48 29.13
CA ILE A 45 17.74 10.84 29.35
C ILE A 45 17.24 11.42 30.68
N VAL A 46 15.95 11.25 30.99
CA VAL A 46 15.37 11.74 32.26
C VAL A 46 15.95 10.99 33.46
N ALA A 47 16.12 9.67 33.36
CA ALA A 47 16.71 8.86 34.42
C ALA A 47 18.19 9.20 34.69
N LEU A 48 18.92 9.58 33.65
CA LEU A 48 20.31 10.03 33.72
C LEU A 48 20.48 11.46 34.23
N ARG A 49 19.41 12.27 34.26
CA ARG A 49 19.49 13.64 34.75
C ARG A 49 19.76 13.60 36.26
N PRO A 50 20.93 14.04 36.74
CA PRO A 50 21.17 14.13 38.18
C PRO A 50 20.22 15.19 38.73
N ARG A 51 19.50 14.83 39.79
CA ARG A 51 18.51 15.69 40.44
C ARG A 51 19.17 16.83 41.18
#